data_AF-A0A9P9MIG7-F1
#
_entry.id   AF-A0A9P9MIG7-F1
#
_cell.length_a   1.000
_cell.length_b   1.000
_cell.length_c   1.000
_cell.angle_alpha   90.00
_cell.angle_beta   90.00
_cell.angle_gamma   90.00
#
_symmetry.space_group_name_H-M   'P 1'
#
loop_
_entity.id
_entity.type
_entity.pdbx_description
1 polymer ?
#
loop_
_entity_poly.entity_id
_entity_poly.type
_entity_poly.pdbx_seq_one_letter_code
_entity_poly.pdbx_strand_id
1 'polypeptide(L)'
;MSSDIPQGDAQDNDYVSRPGQNEAVILVQPGDAPVESGIDADVADSDEQLARDDNETIDESNIIGEKTRHAKPTGLYREPGDEEGLPGPDDGTSNN
;
A
#
# COMPACT_ATOMS: atom_id res chain seq x y z
N MET A 1 18.44 42.73 -40.73
CA MET A 1 19.39 41.98 -39.88
C MET A 1 18.71 40.69 -39.49
N SER A 2 18.91 39.62 -40.28
CA SER A 2 18.42 38.28 -39.92
C SER A 2 19.59 37.59 -39.24
N SER A 3 19.50 37.37 -37.93
CA SER A 3 20.53 36.62 -37.20
C SER A 3 20.49 35.17 -37.65
N ASP A 4 21.58 34.73 -38.29
CA ASP A 4 22.02 33.35 -38.34
C ASP A 4 22.24 32.88 -36.89
N ILE A 5 21.20 32.33 -36.26
CA ILE A 5 21.35 31.58 -35.02
C ILE A 5 21.63 30.14 -35.45
N PRO A 6 22.81 29.57 -35.15
CA PRO A 6 23.05 28.16 -35.45
C PRO A 6 22.02 27.31 -34.71
N GLN A 7 21.12 26.68 -35.45
CA GLN A 7 20.30 25.58 -34.94
C GLN A 7 21.25 24.40 -34.76
N GLY A 8 21.70 24.18 -33.52
CA GLY A 8 22.50 23.01 -33.18
C GLY A 8 21.76 21.74 -33.58
N ASP A 9 22.50 20.78 -34.15
CA ASP A 9 21.96 19.47 -34.47
C ASP A 9 21.71 18.71 -33.16
N ALA A 10 20.46 18.28 -32.92
CA ALA A 10 20.09 17.53 -31.74
C ALA A 10 20.70 16.11 -31.72
N GLN A 11 21.38 15.71 -32.79
CA GLN A 11 22.03 14.41 -32.98
C GLN A 11 23.56 14.49 -32.96
N ASP A 12 24.14 15.63 -32.58
CA ASP A 12 25.59 15.73 -32.36
C ASP A 12 26.01 14.69 -31.30
N ASN A 13 26.97 13.84 -31.62
CA ASN A 13 27.48 12.77 -30.76
C ASN A 13 29.02 12.84 -30.63
N ASP A 14 29.63 14.02 -30.87
CA ASP A 14 31.09 14.21 -30.83
C ASP A 14 31.71 13.97 -29.43
N TYR A 15 30.87 13.94 -28.39
CA TYR A 15 31.21 13.65 -26.99
C TYR A 15 31.19 12.15 -26.63
N VAL A 16 30.76 11.26 -27.54
CA VAL A 16 30.72 9.81 -27.32
C VAL A 16 32.14 9.22 -27.31
N SER A 17 32.37 8.22 -26.45
CA SER A 17 33.68 7.57 -26.35
C SER A 17 34.08 6.89 -27.65
N ARG A 18 35.35 7.08 -28.06
CA ARG A 18 35.88 6.51 -29.32
C ARG A 18 36.29 5.04 -29.12
N PRO A 19 36.24 4.21 -30.18
CA PRO A 19 36.75 2.84 -30.12
C PRO A 19 38.22 2.80 -29.66
N GLY A 20 38.51 2.01 -28.62
CA GLY A 20 39.85 1.87 -28.07
C GLY A 20 40.20 2.84 -26.93
N GLN A 21 39.29 3.74 -26.53
CA GLN A 21 39.44 4.58 -25.33
C GLN A 21 39.16 3.82 -24.02
N ASN A 22 39.66 2.58 -23.93
CA ASN A 22 39.43 1.64 -22.82
C ASN A 22 40.05 2.12 -21.48
N GLU A 23 40.80 3.22 -21.51
CA GLU A 23 41.47 3.84 -20.35
C GLU A 23 40.57 4.82 -19.59
N ALA A 24 39.43 5.23 -20.18
CA ALA A 24 38.43 6.02 -19.48
C ALA A 24 37.63 5.12 -18.52
N VAL A 25 37.57 5.49 -17.24
CA VAL A 25 36.85 4.72 -16.20
C VAL A 25 35.35 4.58 -16.50
N ILE A 26 34.76 5.53 -17.25
CA ILE A 26 33.35 5.54 -17.62
C ILE A 26 33.24 5.93 -19.10
N LEU A 27 32.61 5.07 -19.89
CA LEU A 27 32.34 5.32 -21.30
C LEU A 27 31.06 6.15 -21.46
N VAL A 28 31.11 7.15 -22.33
CA VAL A 28 29.96 8.00 -22.67
C VAL A 28 29.27 7.41 -23.90
N GLN A 29 27.96 7.18 -23.80
CA GLN A 29 27.11 6.63 -24.87
C GLN A 29 26.42 7.76 -25.66
N PRO A 30 26.00 7.53 -26.90
CA PRO A 30 25.18 8.49 -27.66
C PRO A 30 23.82 8.72 -26.98
N GLY A 31 23.24 9.90 -27.19
CA GLY A 31 21.96 10.28 -26.57
C GLY A 31 20.80 9.36 -26.92
N ASP A 32 20.79 8.82 -28.14
CA ASP A 32 19.76 7.91 -28.65
C ASP A 32 20.16 6.43 -28.54
N ALA A 33 21.18 6.12 -27.73
CA ALA A 33 21.53 4.73 -27.45
C ALA A 33 20.31 4.01 -26.84
N PRO A 34 19.91 2.85 -27.37
CA PRO A 34 18.85 2.06 -26.75
C PRO A 34 19.29 1.63 -25.36
N VAL A 35 18.46 1.92 -24.36
CA VAL A 35 18.63 1.46 -22.98
C VAL A 35 17.69 0.30 -22.70
N GLU A 36 18.15 -0.66 -21.91
CA GLU A 36 17.29 -1.73 -21.44
C GLU A 36 16.22 -1.17 -20.51
N SER A 37 14.96 -1.56 -20.74
CA SER A 37 13.82 -1.08 -19.94
C SER A 37 13.88 -1.55 -18.48
N GLY A 38 14.66 -2.59 -18.17
CA GLY A 38 14.69 -3.24 -16.86
C GLY A 38 13.39 -3.99 -16.51
N ILE A 39 12.47 -4.11 -17.46
CA ILE A 39 11.16 -4.73 -17.31
C ILE A 39 11.09 -5.92 -18.27
N ASP A 40 10.83 -7.10 -17.73
CA ASP A 40 10.46 -8.27 -18.53
C ASP A 40 8.97 -8.19 -18.86
N ALA A 41 8.65 -7.90 -20.12
CA ALA A 41 7.28 -7.73 -20.58
C ALA A 41 6.43 -8.99 -20.44
N ASP A 42 7.05 -10.18 -20.37
CA ASP A 42 6.33 -11.45 -20.21
C ASP A 42 5.89 -11.69 -18.76
N VAL A 43 6.47 -10.97 -17.79
CA VAL A 43 6.24 -11.18 -16.34
C VAL A 43 5.72 -9.91 -15.64
N ALA A 44 5.90 -8.74 -16.25
CA ALA A 44 5.51 -7.46 -15.67
C ALA A 44 4.01 -7.19 -15.81
N ASP A 45 3.20 -7.90 -15.01
CA ASP A 45 1.76 -7.69 -14.88
C ASP A 45 1.42 -6.97 -13.55
N SER A 46 1.05 -5.69 -13.66
CA SER A 46 0.66 -4.88 -12.49
C SER A 46 -0.69 -5.27 -11.91
N ASP A 47 -1.62 -5.79 -12.73
CA ASP A 47 -2.93 -6.24 -12.25
C ASP A 47 -2.75 -7.50 -11.38
N GLU A 48 -1.88 -8.42 -11.79
CA GLU A 48 -1.53 -9.61 -11.00
C GLU A 48 -0.76 -9.27 -9.71
N GLN A 49 0.10 -8.25 -9.73
CA GLN A 49 0.77 -7.77 -8.51
C GLN A 49 -0.23 -7.18 -7.52
N LEU A 50 -1.13 -6.31 -7.98
CA LEU A 50 -2.16 -5.70 -7.11
C LEU A 50 -3.06 -6.75 -6.47
N ALA A 51 -3.48 -7.78 -7.22
CA ALA A 51 -4.29 -8.86 -6.69
C ALA A 51 -3.59 -9.67 -5.59
N ARG A 52 -2.27 -9.85 -5.68
CA ARG A 52 -1.48 -10.50 -4.62
C ARG A 52 -1.39 -9.61 -3.38
N ASP A 53 -1.09 -8.34 -3.58
CA ASP A 53 -0.99 -7.36 -2.48
C ASP A 53 -2.31 -7.29 -1.69
N ASP A 54 -3.45 -7.26 -2.38
CA ASP A 54 -4.78 -7.24 -1.75
C ASP A 54 -5.04 -8.49 -0.89
N ASN A 55 -4.64 -9.67 -1.39
CA ASN A 55 -4.81 -10.94 -0.68
C ASN A 55 -3.86 -11.09 0.52
N GLU A 56 -2.61 -10.63 0.41
CA GLU A 56 -1.62 -10.72 1.49
C GLU A 56 -1.85 -9.67 2.60
N THR A 57 -2.42 -8.51 2.24
CA THR A 57 -2.61 -7.39 3.18
C THR A 57 -3.78 -7.62 4.15
N ILE A 58 -4.78 -8.43 3.77
CA ILE A 58 -6.00 -8.61 4.56
C ILE A 58 -6.04 -10.02 5.17
N ASP A 59 -5.75 -10.12 6.46
CA ASP A 59 -6.10 -11.32 7.26
C ASP A 59 -7.59 -11.25 7.63
N GLU A 60 -8.43 -11.89 6.79
CA GLU A 60 -9.87 -11.96 6.99
C GLU A 60 -10.28 -12.59 8.32
N SER A 61 -9.42 -13.40 8.95
CA SER A 61 -9.72 -14.04 10.25
C SER A 61 -9.80 -13.02 11.40
N ASN A 62 -9.16 -11.86 11.24
CA ASN A 62 -9.25 -10.74 12.19
C ASN A 62 -10.45 -9.83 11.94
N ILE A 63 -11.20 -10.03 10.86
CA ILE A 63 -12.38 -9.22 10.53
C ILE A 63 -13.60 -9.78 11.25
N ILE A 64 -14.07 -9.06 12.27
CA ILE A 64 -15.32 -9.39 12.97
C ILE A 64 -16.49 -8.94 12.08
N GLY A 65 -17.25 -9.89 11.53
CA GLY A 65 -18.37 -9.65 10.61
C GLY A 65 -19.62 -8.98 11.22
N GLU A 66 -19.60 -8.68 12.52
CA GLU A 66 -20.72 -8.09 13.26
C GLU A 66 -20.31 -6.79 13.97
N LYS A 67 -21.29 -5.90 14.20
CA LYS A 67 -21.12 -4.65 14.95
C LYS A 67 -20.95 -4.95 16.45
N THR A 68 -19.82 -5.50 16.87
CA THR A 68 -19.55 -5.79 18.30
C THR A 68 -19.23 -4.54 19.11
N ARG A 69 -18.67 -3.50 18.49
CA ARG A 69 -18.44 -2.21 19.14
C ARG A 69 -19.76 -1.44 19.28
N HIS A 70 -20.17 -1.20 20.52
CA HIS A 70 -21.40 -0.49 20.91
C HIS A 70 -22.70 -1.18 20.51
N ALA A 71 -22.67 -2.50 20.26
CA ALA A 71 -23.90 -3.28 20.16
C ALA A 71 -24.69 -3.13 21.46
N LYS A 72 -25.97 -2.74 21.37
CA LYS A 72 -26.84 -2.74 22.54
C LYS A 72 -27.00 -4.19 23.01
N PRO A 73 -26.65 -4.51 24.26
CA PRO A 73 -26.89 -5.85 24.77
C PRO A 73 -28.38 -6.18 24.69
N THR A 74 -28.70 -7.35 24.13
CA THR A 74 -30.07 -7.85 24.04
C THR A 74 -30.55 -8.25 25.43
N GLY A 75 -31.58 -7.57 25.95
CA GLY A 75 -32.25 -7.95 27.21
C GLY A 75 -31.69 -7.34 28.50
N LEU A 76 -30.57 -6.61 28.47
CA LEU A 76 -29.90 -6.07 29.67
C LEU A 76 -30.36 -4.66 30.09
N TYR A 77 -31.25 -4.02 29.33
CA TYR A 77 -31.85 -2.72 29.69
C TYR A 77 -33.26 -2.88 30.27
N ARG A 78 -33.49 -3.89 31.10
CA ARG A 78 -34.72 -3.98 31.89
C ARG A 78 -34.39 -3.55 33.31
N GLU A 79 -35.25 -2.72 33.89
CA GLU A 79 -35.21 -2.44 35.32
C GLU A 79 -35.35 -3.76 36.10
N PRO A 80 -34.54 -4.00 37.15
CA PRO A 80 -34.74 -5.13 38.04
C PRO A 80 -36.16 -5.08 38.62
N GLY A 81 -36.82 -6.24 38.70
CA GLY A 81 -38.10 -6.33 39.41
C GLY A 81 -37.95 -6.06 40.91
N ASP A 82 -39.06 -5.77 41.60
CA ASP A 82 -39.07 -5.41 43.03
C ASP A 82 -38.36 -6.44 43.94
N GLU A 83 -38.33 -7.70 43.52
CA GLU A 83 -37.71 -8.82 44.26
C GLU A 83 -36.36 -9.26 43.64
N GLU A 84 -35.96 -8.68 42.52
CA GLU A 84 -34.77 -9.06 41.75
C GLU A 84 -33.52 -8.43 42.37
N GLY A 85 -32.70 -9.25 43.06
CA GLY A 85 -31.49 -8.81 43.76
C GLY A 85 -31.70 -8.50 45.25
N LEU A 86 -32.93 -8.63 45.75
CA LEU A 86 -33.19 -8.68 47.19
C LEU A 86 -32.94 -10.09 47.74
N PRO A 87 -32.40 -10.22 48.97
CA PRO A 87 -32.28 -11.52 49.61
C PRO A 87 -33.66 -12.14 49.83
N GLY A 88 -33.77 -13.46 49.64
CA GLY A 88 -35.02 -14.19 49.83
C GLY A 88 -35.51 -14.14 51.28
N PRO A 89 -36.81 -14.41 51.53
CA PRO A 89 -37.37 -14.40 52.89
C PRO A 89 -36.70 -15.39 53.85
N ASP A 90 -36.04 -16.42 53.31
CA ASP A 90 -35.30 -17.43 54.08
C ASP A 90 -33.80 -17.09 54.26
N ASP A 91 -33.28 -16.05 53.60
CA ASP A 91 -31.85 -15.69 53.60
C ASP A 91 -31.44 -14.81 54.81
N GLY A 92 -32.41 -14.35 55.61
CA GLY A 92 -32.17 -13.73 56.91
C GLY A 92 -31.35 -12.42 56.91
N THR A 93 -30.98 -11.89 55.75
CA THR A 93 -30.14 -10.70 55.56
C THR A 93 -30.98 -9.43 55.37
N SER A 94 -31.87 -9.13 56.31
CA SER A 94 -32.46 -7.78 56.39
C SER A 94 -31.46 -6.83 57.06
N ASN A 95 -30.96 -5.82 56.33
CA ASN A 95 -30.16 -4.77 56.94
C ASN A 95 -31.05 -3.91 57.85
N ASN A 96 -30.67 -3.77 59.12
CA ASN A 96 -31.30 -2.90 60.12
C ASN A 96 -30.78 -1.46 59.99
#